data_AF-A0A7R9WML5-F1
#
_entry.id   AF-A0A7R9WML5-F1
#
_cell.length_a   1.000
_cell.length_b   1.000
_cell.length_c   1.000
_cell.angle_alpha   90.00
_cell.angle_beta   90.00
_cell.angle_gamma   90.00
#
_symmetry.space_group_name_H-M   'P 1'
#
loop_
_entity.id
_entity.type
_entity.pdbx_description
1 polymer ?
#
loop_
_entity_poly.entity_id
_entity_poly.type
_entity_poly.pdbx_seq_one_letter_code
_entity_poly.pdbx_strand_id
1 'polypeptide(L)'
;MMRYIEDVLREYPKRLSRACVMMPSLQFGNKEHTADEAGSSAQMQPGASSVHPFAPNRFETLRWRYHAAYDDPVNGLQKAILDLSQMQADDDLLGDRAFSVHRPSQQSCRHSASVPETSAVRLHPLVVHHYVGSSERYGKRNDIRRKTNPDLYTLKANASAVFDEVGWITGWLDEFVKEHGAEQARSVLKEYTQ
;
A
#
# COMPACT_ATOMS: atom_id res chain seq x y z
N MET A 1 15.88 4.33 -0.25
CA MET A 1 14.68 4.12 -1.10
C MET A 1 14.98 4.33 -2.59
N MET A 2 15.46 5.50 -3.04
CA MET A 2 15.83 5.73 -4.46
C MET A 2 16.85 4.71 -5.00
N ARG A 3 17.95 4.43 -4.28
CA ARG A 3 18.93 3.41 -4.69
C ARG A 3 18.35 2.00 -4.78
N TYR A 4 17.48 1.62 -3.84
CA TYR A 4 16.80 0.32 -3.88
C TYR A 4 15.87 0.20 -5.09
N ILE A 5 15.14 1.27 -5.42
CA ILE A 5 14.30 1.30 -6.62
C ILE A 5 15.18 1.22 -7.87
N GLU A 6 16.30 1.93 -7.94
CA GLU A 6 17.26 1.85 -9.04
C GLU A 6 17.84 0.43 -9.21
N ASP A 7 18.15 -0.25 -8.10
CA ASP A 7 18.68 -1.62 -8.10
C ASP A 7 17.61 -2.62 -8.57
N VAL A 8 16.37 -2.52 -8.09
CA VAL A 8 15.26 -3.38 -8.56
C VAL A 8 14.91 -3.07 -10.02
N LEU A 9 14.94 -1.80 -10.44
CA LEU A 9 14.75 -1.43 -11.85
C LEU A 9 15.86 -1.98 -12.76
N ARG A 10 17.09 -2.09 -12.24
CA ARG A 10 18.22 -2.70 -12.94
C ARG A 10 18.04 -4.20 -13.12
N GLU A 11 17.45 -4.87 -12.13
CA GLU A 11 17.22 -6.32 -12.13
C GLU A 11 15.96 -6.75 -12.91
N TYR A 12 14.97 -5.85 -13.08
CA TYR A 12 13.72 -6.09 -13.82
C TYR A 12 13.56 -5.22 -15.10
N PRO A 13 14.53 -5.22 -16.05
CA PRO A 13 14.59 -4.25 -17.15
C PRO A 13 13.54 -4.46 -18.25
N LYS A 14 12.80 -5.59 -18.26
CA LYS A 14 11.91 -5.96 -19.37
C LYS A 14 10.45 -5.51 -19.20
N ARG A 15 10.05 -5.01 -18.03
CA ARG A 15 8.63 -4.69 -17.73
C ARG A 15 8.38 -3.29 -17.17
N LEU A 16 9.42 -2.54 -16.86
CA LEU A 16 9.30 -1.20 -16.32
C LEU A 16 9.79 -0.20 -17.38
N SER A 17 8.88 0.66 -17.82
CA SER A 17 9.26 1.84 -18.60
C SER A 17 10.22 2.66 -17.74
N ARG A 18 11.38 3.07 -18.27
CA ARG A 18 12.34 3.86 -17.49
C ARG A 18 11.74 5.18 -16.97
N ALA A 19 10.70 5.68 -17.64
CA ALA A 19 9.96 6.87 -17.24
C ALA A 19 8.85 6.59 -16.20
N CYS A 20 8.47 5.34 -15.96
CA CYS A 20 7.31 5.02 -15.12
C CYS A 20 7.43 3.69 -14.35
N VAL A 21 7.36 3.80 -13.02
CA VAL A 21 7.30 2.66 -12.10
C VAL A 21 5.87 2.51 -11.58
N MET A 22 5.18 1.47 -12.05
CA MET A 22 3.82 1.16 -11.60
C MET A 22 3.80 0.58 -10.19
N MET A 23 2.78 0.94 -9.43
CA MET A 23 2.54 0.48 -8.07
C MET A 23 1.09 0.01 -7.96
N PRO A 24 0.84 -1.32 -7.94
CA PRO A 24 -0.48 -1.86 -7.72
C PRO A 24 -1.06 -1.35 -6.41
N SER A 25 -2.36 -1.04 -6.42
CA SER A 25 -3.10 -0.67 -5.22
C SER A 25 -3.77 -1.92 -4.68
N LEU A 26 -3.74 -2.12 -3.36
CA LEU A 26 -4.35 -3.25 -2.69
C LEU A 26 -5.25 -2.73 -1.57
N GLN A 27 -6.54 -3.01 -1.65
CA GLN A 27 -7.54 -2.54 -0.69
C GLN A 27 -7.59 -3.49 0.51
N PHE A 28 -7.29 -2.95 1.69
CA PHE A 28 -7.45 -3.62 2.97
C PHE A 28 -8.81 -3.30 3.57
N GLY A 29 -9.49 -4.35 4.04
CA GLY A 29 -10.73 -4.23 4.79
C GLY A 29 -10.49 -3.70 6.21
N ASN A 30 -11.53 -3.69 7.02
CA ASN A 30 -11.45 -3.34 8.44
C ASN A 30 -11.54 -4.56 9.37
N LYS A 31 -11.61 -5.77 8.81
CA LYS A 31 -11.65 -7.02 9.57
C LYS A 31 -10.35 -7.19 10.36
N GLU A 32 -10.47 -7.32 11.67
CA GLU A 32 -9.36 -7.70 12.54
C GLU A 32 -9.17 -9.21 12.53
N HIS A 33 -7.94 -9.65 12.77
CA HIS A 33 -7.64 -11.05 12.98
C HIS A 33 -8.01 -11.45 14.41
N THR A 34 -8.55 -12.65 14.57
CA THR A 34 -8.87 -13.20 15.90
C THR A 34 -7.60 -13.67 16.61
N ALA A 35 -7.66 -13.82 17.95
CA ALA A 35 -6.52 -14.31 18.74
C ALA A 35 -6.02 -15.69 18.28
N ASP A 36 -6.91 -16.52 17.75
CA ASP A 36 -6.58 -17.85 17.23
C ASP A 36 -5.79 -17.77 15.90
N GLU A 37 -6.10 -16.79 15.06
CA GLU A 37 -5.35 -16.48 13.82
C GLU A 37 -4.04 -15.74 14.12
N ALA A 38 -3.97 -14.99 15.22
CA ALA A 38 -2.73 -14.39 15.73
C ALA A 38 -1.74 -15.47 16.17
N GLY A 39 -2.23 -16.56 16.77
CA GLY A 39 -1.41 -17.67 17.27
C GLY A 39 -0.63 -18.43 16.20
N SER A 40 -1.11 -18.43 14.95
CA SER A 40 -0.41 -19.06 13.81
C SER A 40 0.67 -18.15 13.20
N SER A 41 0.46 -16.83 13.26
CA SER A 41 1.41 -15.82 12.77
C SER A 41 2.38 -15.34 13.87
N ALA A 42 2.16 -15.75 15.12
CA ALA A 42 3.05 -15.58 16.26
C ALA A 42 4.19 -16.62 16.31
N GLN A 43 4.57 -17.21 15.16
CA GLN A 43 5.99 -17.50 14.92
C GLN A 43 6.71 -16.21 14.48
N MET A 44 6.52 -15.11 15.23
CA MET A 44 7.63 -14.19 15.47
C MET A 44 8.74 -15.06 16.04
N GLN A 45 9.90 -15.06 15.39
CA GLN A 45 10.99 -15.97 15.74
C GLN A 45 11.22 -16.01 17.26
N PRO A 46 11.33 -17.21 17.86
CA PRO A 46 11.65 -17.36 19.28
C PRO A 46 13.09 -16.86 19.50
N GLY A 47 13.20 -15.57 19.77
CA GLY A 47 14.47 -14.82 19.78
C GLY A 47 14.27 -13.29 19.78
N ALA A 48 13.13 -12.80 19.27
CA ALA A 48 12.74 -11.40 19.46
C ALA A 48 12.29 -11.21 20.92
N SER A 49 13.26 -10.87 21.76
CA SER A 49 13.06 -10.56 23.18
C SER A 49 11.85 -9.63 23.36
N SER A 50 11.07 -9.93 24.39
CA SER A 50 9.83 -9.30 24.88
C SER A 50 9.95 -7.82 25.29
N VAL A 51 10.80 -7.06 24.62
CA VAL A 51 11.04 -5.63 24.85
C VAL A 51 10.91 -4.86 23.53
N HIS A 52 9.92 -5.19 22.70
CA HIS A 52 9.47 -4.22 21.71
C HIS A 52 8.59 -3.20 22.45
N PRO A 53 9.00 -1.92 22.58
CA PRO A 53 8.26 -0.88 23.31
C PRO A 53 6.98 -0.43 22.60
N PHE A 54 6.54 -1.21 21.62
CA PHE A 54 5.58 -0.82 20.63
C PHE A 54 4.49 -1.88 20.60
N ALA A 55 3.25 -1.44 20.81
CA ALA A 55 2.09 -2.32 20.75
C ALA A 55 1.53 -2.27 19.30
N PRO A 56 1.67 -3.35 18.50
CA PRO A 56 1.29 -3.35 17.08
C PRO A 56 -0.19 -3.00 16.86
N ASN A 57 -1.04 -3.35 17.83
CA ASN A 57 -2.47 -3.02 17.85
C ASN A 57 -2.76 -1.50 17.90
N ARG A 58 -1.75 -0.64 18.14
CA ARG A 58 -1.92 0.82 18.06
C ARG A 58 -1.83 1.36 16.63
N PHE A 59 -1.45 0.53 15.66
CA PHE A 59 -1.24 0.91 14.28
C PHE A 59 -2.34 0.31 13.43
N GLU A 60 -3.21 1.19 12.91
CA GLU A 60 -4.29 0.79 12.00
C GLU A 60 -3.79 -0.11 10.85
N THR A 61 -2.62 0.22 10.29
CA THR A 61 -1.99 -0.54 9.20
C THR A 61 -1.50 -1.94 9.61
N LEU A 62 -1.27 -2.18 10.90
CA LEU A 62 -0.86 -3.49 11.43
C LEU A 62 -2.05 -4.30 11.99
N ARG A 63 -3.21 -3.66 12.20
CA ARG A 63 -4.45 -4.33 12.65
C ARG A 63 -5.14 -5.09 11.52
N TRP A 64 -5.16 -4.50 10.33
CA TRP A 64 -5.90 -5.00 9.17
C TRP A 64 -4.99 -5.83 8.27
N ARG A 65 -5.17 -7.15 8.32
CA ARG A 65 -4.36 -8.13 7.56
C ARG A 65 -5.11 -8.78 6.40
N TYR A 66 -6.40 -8.50 6.27
CA TYR A 66 -7.18 -8.98 5.14
C TYR A 66 -7.30 -7.92 4.07
N HIS A 67 -7.11 -8.35 2.83
CA HIS A 67 -7.26 -7.51 1.65
C HIS A 67 -8.16 -8.17 0.61
N ALA A 68 -8.61 -7.38 -0.36
CA ALA A 68 -9.36 -7.85 -1.51
C ALA A 68 -8.49 -8.80 -2.37
N ALA A 69 -9.13 -9.63 -3.20
CA ALA A 69 -8.40 -10.42 -4.18
C ALA A 69 -7.62 -9.46 -5.12
N TYR A 70 -6.50 -9.89 -5.67
CA TYR A 70 -5.63 -8.99 -6.45
C TYR A 70 -6.31 -8.41 -7.70
N ASP A 71 -7.24 -9.16 -8.30
CA ASP A 71 -8.05 -8.78 -9.44
C ASP A 71 -9.38 -8.07 -9.06
N ASP A 72 -9.64 -7.89 -7.77
CA ASP A 72 -10.88 -7.27 -7.29
C ASP A 72 -10.93 -5.79 -7.70
N PRO A 73 -12.02 -5.32 -8.36
CA PRO A 73 -12.19 -3.91 -8.72
C PRO A 73 -12.09 -2.93 -7.55
N VAL A 74 -12.33 -3.37 -6.31
CA VAL A 74 -12.25 -2.53 -5.11
C VAL A 74 -10.83 -2.03 -4.82
N ASN A 75 -9.80 -2.70 -5.36
CA ASN A 75 -8.40 -2.26 -5.31
C ASN A 75 -8.19 -0.89 -5.98
N GLY A 76 -9.09 -0.51 -6.89
CA GLY A 76 -9.10 0.79 -7.54
C GLY A 76 -7.95 1.02 -8.50
N LEU A 77 -7.74 2.29 -8.88
CA LEU A 77 -6.70 2.67 -9.83
C LEU A 77 -5.30 2.54 -9.21
N GLN A 78 -4.40 1.91 -9.97
CA GLN A 78 -2.99 1.84 -9.66
C GLN A 78 -2.36 3.23 -9.51
N LYS A 79 -1.19 3.26 -8.88
CA LYS A 79 -0.36 4.47 -8.75
C LYS A 79 0.92 4.29 -9.53
N ALA A 80 1.63 5.38 -9.78
CA ALA A 80 2.90 5.33 -10.47
C ALA A 80 3.85 6.38 -9.90
N ILE A 81 5.14 6.07 -9.94
CA ILE A 81 6.23 7.05 -9.80
C ILE A 81 6.72 7.35 -11.21
N LEU A 82 6.83 8.64 -11.54
CA LEU A 82 7.22 9.11 -12.86
C LEU A 82 8.58 9.78 -12.80
N ASP A 83 9.45 9.46 -13.76
CA ASP A 83 10.67 10.24 -14.03
C ASP A 83 10.36 11.23 -15.16
N LEU A 84 10.07 12.47 -14.77
CA LEU A 84 9.71 13.55 -15.69
C LEU A 84 10.82 13.86 -16.69
N SER A 85 12.09 13.56 -16.38
CA SER A 85 13.22 13.82 -17.29
C SER A 85 13.21 12.92 -18.53
N GLN A 86 12.45 11.81 -18.48
CA GLN A 86 12.34 10.82 -19.55
C GLN A 86 10.96 10.83 -20.22
N MET A 87 10.06 11.71 -19.80
CA MET A 87 8.73 11.84 -20.40
C MET A 87 8.81 12.62 -21.70
N GLN A 88 7.97 12.24 -22.67
CA GLN A 88 7.87 12.96 -23.94
C GLN A 88 7.13 14.27 -23.72
N ALA A 89 7.52 15.34 -24.42
CA ALA A 89 6.93 16.66 -24.23
C ALA A 89 5.43 16.71 -24.58
N ASP A 90 4.95 15.78 -25.42
CA ASP A 90 3.56 15.59 -25.83
C ASP A 90 2.80 14.53 -25.00
N ASP A 91 3.37 14.12 -23.86
CA ASP A 91 2.71 13.21 -22.91
C ASP A 91 1.42 13.83 -22.35
N ASP A 92 0.38 13.01 -22.14
CA ASP A 92 -0.94 13.46 -21.70
C ASP A 92 -0.94 14.09 -20.30
N LEU A 93 0.10 13.83 -19.49
CA LEU A 93 0.29 14.48 -18.20
C LEU A 93 1.00 15.83 -18.28
N LEU A 94 1.75 16.10 -19.37
CA LEU A 94 2.56 17.31 -19.54
C LEU A 94 1.88 18.40 -20.39
N GLY A 95 0.73 18.09 -20.99
CA GLY A 95 -0.10 19.09 -21.67
C GLY A 95 -0.68 20.16 -20.73
N ASP A 96 -1.41 21.12 -21.28
CA ASP A 96 -1.97 22.27 -20.54
C ASP A 96 -2.84 21.88 -19.34
N ARG A 97 -3.45 20.69 -19.36
CA ARG A 97 -4.26 20.14 -18.27
C ARG A 97 -4.13 18.63 -18.20
N ALA A 98 -3.71 18.12 -17.03
CA ALA A 98 -3.83 16.70 -16.74
C ALA A 98 -5.30 16.27 -16.69
N PHE A 99 -5.68 15.25 -17.47
CA PHE A 99 -7.04 14.73 -17.49
C PHE A 99 -7.51 14.19 -16.13
N SER A 100 -6.60 13.55 -15.37
CA SER A 100 -6.89 13.03 -14.04
C SER A 100 -5.63 12.87 -13.20
N VAL A 101 -5.64 13.41 -11.99
CA VAL A 101 -4.57 13.18 -10.99
C VAL A 101 -4.54 11.74 -10.45
N HIS A 102 -5.55 10.92 -10.80
CA HIS A 102 -5.68 9.55 -10.33
C HIS A 102 -5.25 8.51 -11.35
N ARG A 103 -4.91 8.92 -12.59
CA ARG A 103 -4.51 8.03 -13.67
C ARG A 103 -3.05 8.32 -14.06
N PRO A 104 -2.17 7.31 -14.08
CA PRO A 104 -0.84 7.45 -14.67
C PRO A 104 -0.92 7.78 -16.17
N SER A 105 0.17 8.33 -16.72
CA SER A 105 0.31 8.61 -18.16
C SER A 105 0.02 7.36 -18.99
N GLN A 106 -0.85 7.48 -19.99
CA GLN A 106 -1.13 6.31 -20.85
C GLN A 106 0.01 6.02 -21.83
N GLN A 107 0.81 7.05 -22.16
CA GLN A 107 1.91 6.94 -23.10
C GLN A 107 3.17 6.38 -22.42
N SER A 108 3.54 6.97 -21.28
CA SER A 108 4.75 6.64 -20.52
C SER A 108 4.56 5.41 -19.60
N CYS A 109 3.34 5.18 -19.09
CA CYS A 109 3.00 4.03 -18.25
C CYS A 109 2.15 3.01 -19.02
N ARG A 110 2.80 2.25 -19.90
CA ARG A 110 2.15 1.13 -20.61
C ARG A 110 1.51 0.17 -19.59
N HIS A 111 0.33 -0.34 -19.92
CA HIS A 111 -0.45 -1.29 -19.10
C HIS A 111 -1.06 -0.74 -17.79
N SER A 112 -1.21 0.58 -17.65
CA SER A 112 -1.80 1.21 -16.45
C SER A 112 -3.29 0.91 -16.22
N ALA A 113 -3.99 0.34 -17.20
CA ALA A 113 -5.44 0.13 -17.15
C ALA A 113 -5.88 -1.21 -16.52
N SER A 114 -4.98 -2.18 -16.35
CA SER A 114 -5.32 -3.52 -15.85
C SER A 114 -4.47 -3.86 -14.62
N VAL A 115 -5.12 -4.11 -13.49
CA VAL A 115 -4.44 -4.74 -12.35
C VAL A 115 -4.03 -6.14 -12.81
N PRO A 116 -2.74 -6.47 -12.80
CA PRO A 116 -2.30 -7.71 -13.39
C PRO A 116 -2.70 -8.89 -12.50
N GLU A 117 -2.90 -10.07 -13.12
CA GLU A 117 -3.24 -11.32 -12.43
C GLU A 117 -2.38 -11.53 -11.17
N THR A 118 -2.92 -12.24 -10.17
CA THR A 118 -2.35 -12.51 -8.82
C THR A 118 -0.83 -12.63 -8.74
N SER A 119 -0.18 -13.28 -9.72
CA SER A 119 1.27 -13.45 -9.79
C SER A 119 2.07 -12.15 -9.96
N ALA A 120 1.45 -11.10 -10.50
CA ALA A 120 2.15 -9.90 -10.92
C ALA A 120 2.25 -8.83 -9.84
N VAL A 121 1.36 -8.77 -8.84
CA VAL A 121 1.50 -7.80 -7.75
C VAL A 121 2.81 -8.03 -6.98
N ARG A 122 3.20 -9.29 -6.77
CA ARG A 122 4.49 -9.68 -6.17
C ARG A 122 5.70 -9.39 -7.06
N LEU A 123 5.50 -9.16 -8.35
CA LEU A 123 6.56 -8.77 -9.29
C LEU A 123 6.80 -7.26 -9.33
N HIS A 124 5.96 -6.46 -8.65
CA HIS A 124 6.19 -5.03 -8.58
C HIS A 124 7.13 -4.71 -7.40
N PRO A 125 8.09 -3.79 -7.60
CA PRO A 125 8.99 -3.35 -6.53
C PRO A 125 8.25 -2.68 -5.37
N LEU A 126 7.09 -2.10 -5.65
CA LEU A 126 6.31 -1.29 -4.73
C LEU A 126 4.83 -1.63 -4.89
N VAL A 127 4.12 -1.72 -3.76
CA VAL A 127 2.67 -1.90 -3.68
C VAL A 127 2.11 -0.83 -2.76
N VAL A 128 0.98 -0.24 -3.14
CA VAL A 128 0.26 0.74 -2.31
C VAL A 128 -0.81 0.01 -1.52
N HIS A 129 -0.67 -0.02 -0.20
CA HIS A 129 -1.70 -0.54 0.69
C HIS A 129 -2.72 0.55 1.00
N HIS A 130 -3.96 0.36 0.56
CA HIS A 130 -5.05 1.29 0.78
C HIS A 130 -5.96 0.79 1.89
N TYR A 131 -5.92 1.46 3.04
CA TYR A 131 -6.73 1.10 4.20
C TYR A 131 -7.97 1.99 4.30
N VAL A 132 -9.14 1.40 4.48
CA VAL A 132 -10.41 2.15 4.52
C VAL A 132 -10.57 2.97 5.81
N GLY A 133 -10.01 2.51 6.93
CA GLY A 133 -10.19 3.17 8.22
C GLY A 133 -11.37 2.65 9.02
N SER A 134 -11.52 3.16 10.25
CA SER A 134 -12.78 3.02 10.99
C SER A 134 -13.91 3.78 10.29
N SER A 135 -15.17 3.39 10.55
CA SER A 135 -16.34 4.03 9.96
C SER A 135 -16.48 5.47 10.44
N GLU A 136 -16.08 5.77 11.68
CA GLU A 136 -16.10 7.11 12.25
C GLU A 136 -15.07 8.01 11.56
N ARG A 137 -13.85 7.51 11.34
CA ARG A 137 -12.79 8.24 10.63
C ARG A 137 -13.17 8.46 9.17
N TYR A 138 -13.86 7.50 8.56
CA TYR A 138 -14.39 7.62 7.22
C TYR A 138 -15.59 8.60 7.16
N GLY A 139 -16.53 8.55 8.09
CA GLY A 139 -17.68 9.46 8.10
C GLY A 139 -17.29 10.92 8.31
N LYS A 140 -16.25 11.19 9.10
CA LYS A 140 -15.82 12.55 9.46
C LYS A 140 -15.24 13.38 8.31
N ARG A 141 -14.77 12.78 7.21
CA ARG A 141 -14.19 13.57 6.10
C ARG A 141 -15.32 14.14 5.25
N ASN A 142 -15.29 15.46 5.02
CA ASN A 142 -16.23 16.14 4.11
C ASN A 142 -15.84 15.89 2.63
N ASP A 143 -15.98 14.66 2.18
CA ASP A 143 -15.67 14.22 0.81
C ASP A 143 -16.96 13.95 0.03
N ILE A 144 -17.19 14.71 -1.03
CA ILE A 144 -18.41 14.62 -1.84
C ILE A 144 -18.62 13.22 -2.43
N ARG A 145 -17.54 12.48 -2.70
CA ARG A 145 -17.60 11.12 -3.25
C ARG A 145 -18.30 10.15 -2.30
N ARG A 146 -18.25 10.43 -0.99
CA ARG A 146 -18.91 9.63 0.06
C ARG A 146 -20.40 9.91 0.15
N LYS A 147 -20.81 11.14 -0.19
CA LYS A 147 -22.23 11.51 -0.29
C LYS A 147 -22.88 10.89 -1.52
N THR A 148 -22.15 10.83 -2.64
CA THR A 148 -22.64 10.25 -3.89
C THR A 148 -22.63 8.72 -3.91
N ASN A 149 -21.86 8.08 -3.01
CA ASN A 149 -21.81 6.63 -2.89
C ASN A 149 -21.72 6.23 -1.41
N PRO A 150 -22.87 6.19 -0.69
CA PRO A 150 -22.90 5.90 0.74
C PRO A 150 -22.41 4.49 1.07
N ASP A 151 -22.60 3.53 0.17
CA ASP A 151 -22.22 2.12 0.38
C ASP A 151 -20.73 1.84 0.16
N LEU A 152 -19.98 2.83 -0.35
CA LEU A 152 -18.56 2.68 -0.66
C LEU A 152 -17.72 2.30 0.56
N TYR A 153 -18.10 2.77 1.75
CA TYR A 153 -17.43 2.35 2.98
C TYR A 153 -17.60 0.85 3.21
N THR A 154 -18.84 0.37 3.23
CA THR A 154 -19.18 -1.03 3.47
C THR A 154 -18.49 -1.95 2.47
N LEU A 155 -18.51 -1.59 1.18
CA LEU A 155 -17.83 -2.33 0.13
C LEU A 155 -16.32 -2.50 0.42
N LYS A 156 -15.64 -1.39 0.78
CA LYS A 156 -14.20 -1.41 1.06
C LYS A 156 -13.86 -2.08 2.38
N ALA A 157 -14.69 -1.89 3.40
CA ALA A 157 -14.53 -2.48 4.72
C ALA A 157 -14.61 -4.02 4.67
N ASN A 158 -15.46 -4.55 3.80
CA ASN A 158 -15.66 -5.99 3.62
C ASN A 158 -14.58 -6.66 2.74
N ALA A 159 -13.55 -5.93 2.30
CA ALA A 159 -12.43 -6.52 1.56
C ALA A 159 -11.67 -7.52 2.45
N SER A 160 -11.97 -8.80 2.30
CA SER A 160 -11.39 -9.85 3.15
C SER A 160 -11.09 -11.18 2.45
N ALA A 161 -10.86 -11.13 1.14
CA ALA A 161 -10.69 -12.34 0.32
C ALA A 161 -9.35 -13.05 0.59
N VAL A 162 -8.30 -12.31 0.92
CA VAL A 162 -6.95 -12.85 1.14
C VAL A 162 -6.44 -12.38 2.49
N PHE A 163 -5.90 -13.30 3.27
CA PHE A 163 -5.22 -13.03 4.54
C PHE A 163 -3.71 -13.04 4.33
N ASP A 164 -3.02 -12.03 4.88
CA ASP A 164 -1.55 -12.05 4.92
C ASP A 164 -1.06 -12.99 6.02
N GLU A 165 -0.94 -14.29 5.71
CA GLU A 165 -0.46 -15.31 6.65
C GLU A 165 0.99 -15.08 7.11
N VAL A 166 1.85 -14.67 6.19
CA VAL A 166 3.31 -14.56 6.38
C VAL A 166 3.70 -13.24 7.07
N GLY A 167 2.79 -12.27 7.15
CA GLY A 167 3.04 -10.99 7.81
C GLY A 167 4.02 -10.11 7.03
N TRP A 168 4.10 -10.29 5.71
CA TRP A 168 5.01 -9.50 4.87
C TRP A 168 4.64 -8.01 4.90
N ILE A 169 3.38 -7.69 5.21
CA ILE A 169 2.90 -6.31 5.35
C ILE A 169 3.27 -5.73 6.73
N THR A 170 3.48 -6.57 7.74
CA THR A 170 3.75 -6.13 9.11
C THR A 170 5.24 -6.05 9.45
N GLY A 171 6.10 -6.73 8.68
CA GLY A 171 7.54 -6.80 8.94
C GLY A 171 8.32 -5.50 8.71
N TRP A 172 7.75 -4.50 8.04
CA TRP A 172 8.48 -3.25 7.75
C TRP A 172 8.89 -2.50 9.02
N LEU A 173 8.09 -2.58 10.09
CA LEU A 173 8.38 -1.87 11.33
C LEU A 173 9.60 -2.47 12.04
N ASP A 174 9.70 -3.79 12.06
CA ASP A 174 10.82 -4.48 12.69
C ASP A 174 12.13 -4.16 11.96
N GLU A 175 12.12 -4.21 10.63
CA GLU A 175 13.28 -3.83 9.82
C GLU A 175 13.58 -2.32 9.93
N PHE A 176 12.56 -1.46 10.01
CA PHE A 176 12.76 -0.02 10.22
C PHE A 176 13.42 0.28 11.57
N VAL A 177 12.98 -0.38 12.65
CA VAL A 177 13.59 -0.25 13.98
C VAL A 177 15.01 -0.79 13.99
N LYS A 178 15.26 -1.91 13.31
CA LYS A 178 16.59 -2.51 13.18
C LYS A 178 17.56 -1.60 12.41
N GLU A 179 17.11 -0.97 11.34
CA GLU A 179 17.93 -0.07 10.50
C GLU A 179 18.21 1.28 11.19
N HIS A 180 17.20 1.90 11.79
CA HIS A 180 17.29 3.28 12.30
C HIS A 180 17.42 3.40 13.82
N GLY A 181 17.27 2.29 14.55
CA GLY A 181 17.25 2.26 16.00
C GLY A 181 15.90 2.66 16.62
N ALA A 182 15.66 2.19 17.84
CA ALA A 182 14.40 2.38 18.54
C ALA A 182 14.10 3.86 18.90
N GLU A 183 15.11 4.70 19.11
CA GLU A 183 14.90 6.12 19.42
C GLU A 183 14.32 6.90 18.24
N GLN A 184 14.93 6.75 17.05
CA GLN A 184 14.46 7.39 15.82
C GLN A 184 13.07 6.85 15.43
N ALA A 185 12.84 5.55 15.62
CA ALA A 185 11.52 4.99 15.39
C ALA A 185 10.47 5.60 16.33
N ARG A 186 10.79 5.80 17.61
CA ARG A 186 9.90 6.47 18.56
C ARG A 186 9.67 7.95 18.22
N SER A 187 10.67 8.68 17.72
CA SER A 187 10.52 10.11 17.43
C SER A 187 9.48 10.36 16.33
N VAL A 188 9.46 9.53 15.29
CA VAL A 188 8.46 9.59 14.21
C VAL A 188 7.02 9.36 14.73
N LEU A 189 6.89 8.67 15.86
CA LEU A 189 5.59 8.27 16.42
C LEU A 189 5.05 9.23 17.49
N LYS A 190 5.91 10.08 18.07
CA LYS A 190 5.51 11.03 19.14
C LYS A 190 4.43 12.01 18.68
N GLU A 191 4.28 12.24 17.38
CA GLU A 191 3.23 13.11 16.81
C GLU A 191 1.81 12.53 16.92
N TYR A 192 1.65 11.25 17.28
CA TYR A 192 0.34 10.57 17.37
C TYR A 192 -0.16 10.31 18.80
N THR A 193 0.49 10.90 19.80
CA THR A 193 0.15 10.74 21.23
C THR A 193 -0.46 11.97 21.91
N GLN A 194 -0.91 12.97 21.13
CA GLN A 194 -1.69 14.10 21.66
C GLN A 194 -3.18 13.91 21.41
#